data_AF-A0AAV2HMM5-F1
#
_entry.id   AF-A0AAV2HMM5-F1
#
_cell.length_a   1.000
_cell.length_b   1.000
_cell.length_c   1.000
_cell.angle_alpha   90.00
_cell.angle_beta   90.00
_cell.angle_gamma   90.00
#
_symmetry.space_group_name_H-M   'P 1'
#
loop_
_entity.id
_entity.type
_entity.pdbx_description
1 polymer ?
#
loop_
_entity_poly.entity_id
_entity_poly.type
_entity_poly.pdbx_seq_one_letter_code
_entity_poly.pdbx_strand_id
1 'polypeptide(L)'
;MGNICDCDKNGQDNNGVNPRTPLLSGNSHHTPITREPSGTATGQSARSYKPEKSELISSLEELSLISLARIQSVPSLDKTFQDHGKLYNDLYSNFVDLRKCLNEFKAKFEADTAGIPTITECLKLLAKQCGNARLIGSRTKNCIQITYDKRYVSQNCEGQPEEVLETLELYNKANKLIKNLLDKAPQVKSSITLVLEEEHKLKREVTKADPDGKLGPEPLKLTSQNFIKLHKIPTSIDTINNYTSKAFKEIVSGSKILFEDT
;
A
#
# COMPACT_ATOMS: atom_id res chain seq x y z
N MET A 1 40.14 -34.67 38.59
CA MET A 1 39.88 -35.92 39.34
C MET A 1 38.61 -35.65 40.14
N GLY A 2 37.40 -36.08 39.75
CA GLY A 2 37.02 -37.40 39.26
C GLY A 2 36.64 -38.27 40.45
N ASN A 3 35.34 -38.42 40.73
CA ASN A 3 34.75 -39.69 41.11
C ASN A 3 33.22 -39.67 40.94
N ILE A 4 32.74 -40.76 40.35
CA ILE A 4 31.43 -41.11 39.82
C ILE A 4 31.05 -42.47 40.43
N CYS A 5 29.74 -42.73 40.56
CA CYS A 5 29.05 -44.05 40.70
C CYS A 5 29.14 -44.80 42.04
N ASP A 6 28.15 -45.57 42.51
CA ASP A 6 26.97 -46.26 41.94
C ASP A 6 25.93 -46.52 43.09
N CYS A 7 24.60 -46.39 42.94
CA CYS A 7 23.55 -47.25 42.32
C CYS A 7 23.01 -48.44 43.17
N ASP A 8 21.72 -48.75 42.93
CA ASP A 8 20.83 -49.85 43.40
C ASP A 8 20.00 -49.64 44.70
N LYS A 9 18.67 -49.92 44.81
CA LYS A 9 17.68 -50.56 43.92
C LYS A 9 16.22 -50.42 44.43
N ASN A 10 15.29 -50.39 43.46
CA ASN A 10 13.92 -50.97 43.38
C ASN A 10 12.71 -50.48 44.25
N GLY A 11 11.62 -50.12 43.54
CA GLY A 11 10.36 -50.91 43.58
C GLY A 11 9.00 -50.22 43.83
N GLN A 12 8.21 -50.09 42.74
CA GLN A 12 6.72 -50.16 42.62
C GLN A 12 5.76 -49.03 43.06
N ASP A 13 5.07 -48.51 42.04
CA ASP A 13 3.61 -48.33 41.87
C ASP A 13 2.74 -47.72 42.99
N ASN A 14 2.19 -46.51 42.76
CA ASN A 14 0.74 -46.32 42.64
C ASN A 14 0.29 -44.90 42.23
N ASN A 15 -0.72 -44.90 41.37
CA ASN A 15 -1.44 -43.76 40.80
C ASN A 15 -2.16 -42.86 41.83
N GLY A 16 -2.10 -41.55 41.63
CA GLY A 16 -2.84 -40.54 42.41
C GLY A 16 -3.31 -39.34 41.57
N VAL A 17 -4.46 -39.50 40.91
CA VAL A 17 -5.56 -38.54 40.68
C VAL A 17 -5.23 -37.04 40.50
N ASN A 18 -5.29 -36.56 39.25
CA ASN A 18 -5.52 -35.16 38.89
C ASN A 18 -6.96 -34.96 38.38
N PRO A 19 -7.72 -33.94 38.81
CA PRO A 19 -9.13 -33.80 38.45
C PRO A 19 -9.37 -33.05 37.13
N ARG A 20 -10.23 -33.65 36.30
CA ARG A 20 -11.26 -33.04 35.43
C ARG A 20 -10.81 -32.20 34.24
N THR A 21 -10.59 -32.89 33.12
CA THR A 21 -11.03 -32.41 31.79
C THR A 21 -12.00 -33.45 31.22
N PRO A 22 -13.30 -33.17 31.03
CA PRO A 22 -14.19 -34.13 30.40
C PRO A 22 -14.09 -33.99 28.87
N LEU A 23 -13.41 -34.94 28.24
CA LEU A 23 -13.53 -35.23 26.81
C LEU A 23 -14.70 -36.19 26.63
N LEU A 24 -15.74 -35.76 25.91
CA LEU A 24 -16.87 -36.59 25.51
C LEU A 24 -16.48 -37.47 24.32
N SER A 25 -15.97 -38.66 24.63
CA SER A 25 -15.92 -39.79 23.71
C SER A 25 -16.53 -40.99 24.42
N GLY A 26 -17.68 -41.45 23.94
CA GLY A 26 -18.34 -42.64 24.44
C GLY A 26 -19.05 -43.36 23.31
N ASN A 27 -18.40 -44.41 22.79
CA ASN A 27 -18.99 -45.41 21.92
C ASN A 27 -19.27 -46.68 22.75
N SER A 28 -20.55 -47.06 22.81
CA SER A 28 -21.11 -48.42 22.61
C SER A 28 -20.95 -49.60 23.59
N HIS A 29 -22.12 -50.22 23.84
CA HIS A 29 -22.47 -51.66 24.07
C HIS A 29 -22.86 -52.10 25.52
N HIS A 30 -23.95 -52.84 25.82
CA HIS A 30 -24.71 -53.90 25.11
C HIS A 30 -26.21 -54.09 25.57
N THR A 31 -27.15 -54.23 24.59
CA THR A 31 -28.34 -55.16 24.38
C THR A 31 -29.53 -55.36 25.37
N PRO A 32 -30.73 -55.90 24.96
CA PRO A 32 -31.45 -55.88 23.65
C PRO A 32 -33.02 -55.73 23.68
N ILE A 33 -33.62 -55.62 22.46
CA ILE A 33 -35.01 -55.89 21.97
C ILE A 33 -36.15 -54.85 22.25
N THR A 34 -36.63 -54.15 21.20
CA THR A 34 -37.92 -54.39 20.47
C THR A 34 -38.40 -53.16 19.65
N ARG A 35 -38.58 -53.36 18.32
CA ARG A 35 -39.43 -52.66 17.32
C ARG A 35 -39.10 -51.22 16.81
N GLU A 36 -39.00 -51.15 15.47
CA GLU A 36 -38.94 -50.03 14.51
C GLU A 36 -40.21 -49.12 14.48
N PRO A 37 -40.31 -48.00 13.70
CA PRO A 37 -39.41 -47.51 12.64
C PRO A 37 -39.01 -46.00 12.66
N SER A 38 -37.82 -45.77 12.09
CA SER A 38 -37.46 -44.74 11.09
C SER A 38 -38.08 -43.33 11.17
N GLY A 39 -37.32 -42.38 11.75
CA GLY A 39 -37.45 -40.95 11.49
C GLY A 39 -36.08 -40.35 11.21
N THR A 40 -35.77 -40.08 9.94
CA THR A 40 -34.55 -39.41 9.47
C THR A 40 -34.53 -37.95 9.95
N ALA A 41 -33.91 -37.70 11.10
CA ALA A 41 -33.50 -36.35 11.49
C ALA A 41 -32.25 -35.97 10.69
N THR A 42 -32.49 -35.22 9.61
CA THR A 42 -31.49 -34.53 8.80
C THR A 42 -30.59 -33.70 9.72
N GLY A 43 -29.30 -34.06 9.77
CA GLY A 43 -28.28 -33.25 10.43
C GLY A 43 -28.27 -31.85 9.82
N GLN A 44 -28.62 -30.84 10.63
CA GLN A 44 -28.47 -29.45 10.24
C GLN A 44 -26.98 -29.13 10.20
N SER A 45 -26.46 -29.08 8.97
CA SER A 45 -25.13 -28.63 8.63
C SER A 45 -24.81 -27.31 9.35
N ALA A 46 -23.67 -27.29 10.04
CA ALA A 46 -23.05 -26.07 10.54
C ALA A 46 -22.93 -25.11 9.37
N ARG A 47 -23.75 -24.06 9.43
CA ARG A 47 -23.87 -22.95 8.48
C ARG A 47 -22.55 -22.74 7.75
N SER A 48 -22.58 -23.04 6.46
CA SER A 48 -21.60 -22.64 5.48
C SER A 48 -21.24 -21.17 5.71
N TYR A 49 -20.13 -20.92 6.40
CA TYR A 49 -19.45 -19.66 6.35
C TYR A 49 -18.86 -19.60 4.94
N LYS A 50 -19.68 -19.16 3.98
CA LYS A 50 -19.14 -18.59 2.76
C LYS A 50 -18.28 -17.42 3.25
N PRO A 51 -16.97 -17.38 2.98
CA PRO A 51 -16.28 -16.11 3.08
C PRO A 51 -17.10 -15.16 2.21
N GLU A 52 -17.57 -14.06 2.81
CA GLU A 52 -18.07 -12.94 2.03
C GLU A 52 -17.04 -12.73 0.93
N LYS A 53 -17.52 -12.71 -0.32
CA LYS A 53 -16.67 -12.29 -1.43
C LYS A 53 -16.18 -10.91 -1.02
N SER A 54 -14.96 -10.83 -0.49
CA SER A 54 -14.27 -9.56 -0.42
C SER A 54 -14.25 -9.13 -1.87
N GLU A 55 -15.02 -8.09 -2.19
CA GLU A 55 -14.82 -7.36 -3.42
C GLU A 55 -13.31 -7.14 -3.47
N LEU A 56 -12.66 -7.71 -4.49
CA LEU A 56 -11.24 -7.56 -4.71
C LEU A 56 -11.05 -6.11 -5.16
N ILE A 57 -11.17 -5.19 -4.21
CA ILE A 57 -10.83 -3.79 -4.37
C ILE A 57 -9.36 -3.82 -4.74
N SER A 58 -9.03 -3.20 -5.87
CA SER A 58 -7.64 -3.13 -6.30
C SER A 58 -6.84 -2.42 -5.20
N SER A 59 -5.64 -2.89 -4.86
CA SER A 59 -4.76 -2.23 -3.88
C SER A 59 -4.55 -0.72 -4.12
N LEU A 60 -4.85 -0.24 -5.33
CA LEU A 60 -4.84 1.16 -5.73
C LEU A 60 -6.08 1.96 -5.28
N GLU A 61 -7.22 1.29 -5.15
CA GLU A 61 -8.52 1.84 -4.74
C GLU A 61 -8.65 1.96 -3.22
N GLU A 62 -7.85 1.18 -2.47
CA GLU A 62 -7.73 1.31 -1.01
C GLU A 62 -6.91 2.54 -0.58
N LEU A 63 -6.16 3.15 -1.49
CA LEU A 63 -5.34 4.32 -1.20
C LEU A 63 -6.21 5.56 -1.00
N SER A 64 -6.09 6.18 0.16
CA SER A 64 -6.84 7.38 0.53
C SER A 64 -6.00 8.33 1.38
N LEU A 65 -6.44 9.59 1.47
CA LEU A 65 -5.94 10.53 2.46
C LEU A 65 -6.24 10.01 3.87
N ILE A 66 -5.31 10.28 4.79
CA ILE A 66 -5.54 9.97 6.20
C ILE A 66 -5.89 11.24 6.97
N SER A 67 -6.74 11.05 7.97
CA SER A 67 -7.02 12.05 9.00
C SER A 67 -6.68 11.44 10.36
N LEU A 68 -5.69 12.02 11.04
CA LEU A 68 -5.24 11.59 12.36
C LEU A 68 -5.93 12.43 13.44
N ALA A 69 -6.45 11.76 14.46
CA ALA A 69 -7.14 12.40 15.56
C ALA A 69 -6.20 13.32 16.34
N ARG A 70 -6.74 14.41 16.88
CA ARG A 70 -5.98 15.36 17.69
C ARG A 70 -5.78 14.85 19.11
N ILE A 71 -4.58 15.02 19.65
CA ILE A 71 -4.23 14.57 21.00
C ILE A 71 -3.82 15.79 21.84
N GLN A 72 -4.76 16.35 22.59
CA GLN A 72 -4.51 17.57 23.36
C GLN A 72 -3.60 17.36 24.58
N SER A 73 -3.55 16.14 25.13
CA SER A 73 -2.79 15.82 26.34
C SER A 73 -1.28 15.87 26.16
N VAL A 74 -0.78 15.63 24.94
CA VAL A 74 0.65 15.64 24.61
C VAL A 74 0.87 16.40 23.31
N PRO A 75 1.08 17.74 23.36
CA PRO A 75 1.17 18.58 22.17
C PRO A 75 2.31 18.20 21.21
N SER A 76 3.44 17.71 21.74
CA SER A 76 4.56 17.23 20.92
C SER A 76 4.17 16.00 20.09
N LEU A 77 3.44 15.05 20.68
CA LEU A 77 2.95 13.85 20.01
C LEU A 77 1.86 14.19 18.98
N ASP A 78 0.96 15.11 19.31
CA ASP A 78 -0.02 15.62 18.33
C ASP A 78 0.69 16.16 17.10
N LYS A 79 1.67 17.05 17.30
CA LYS A 79 2.47 17.62 16.21
C LYS A 79 3.12 16.51 15.38
N THR A 80 3.76 15.52 16.01
CA THR A 80 4.36 14.38 15.31
C THR A 80 3.34 13.66 14.43
N PHE A 81 2.14 13.35 14.95
CA PHE A 81 1.10 12.71 14.15
C PHE A 81 0.67 13.60 12.97
N GLN A 82 0.37 14.87 13.21
CA GLN A 82 -0.10 15.77 12.15
C GLN A 82 0.96 15.98 11.06
N ASP A 83 2.23 16.14 11.44
CA ASP A 83 3.33 16.31 10.49
C ASP A 83 3.51 15.06 9.61
N HIS A 84 3.49 13.86 10.21
CA HIS A 84 3.61 12.61 9.45
C HIS A 84 2.38 12.31 8.59
N GLY A 85 1.18 12.65 9.08
CA GLY A 85 -0.04 12.55 8.29
C GLY A 85 -0.03 13.49 7.09
N LYS A 86 0.49 14.72 7.27
CA LYS A 86 0.69 15.66 6.17
C LYS A 86 1.71 15.15 5.16
N LEU A 87 2.85 14.62 5.60
CA LEU A 87 3.88 14.06 4.69
C LEU A 87 3.30 12.97 3.78
N TYR A 88 2.51 12.05 4.34
CA TYR A 88 1.83 11.03 3.55
C TYR A 88 0.77 11.63 2.62
N ASN A 89 -0.08 12.54 3.12
CA ASN A 89 -1.13 13.16 2.32
C ASN A 89 -0.56 13.96 1.14
N ASP A 90 0.54 14.70 1.34
CA ASP A 90 1.24 15.41 0.27
C ASP A 90 1.79 14.43 -0.78
N LEU A 91 2.34 13.28 -0.36
CA LEU A 91 2.80 12.22 -1.27
C LEU A 91 1.62 11.63 -2.06
N TYR A 92 0.50 11.34 -1.38
CA TYR A 92 -0.71 10.80 -2.00
C TYR A 92 -1.34 11.79 -2.98
N SER A 93 -1.42 13.07 -2.66
CA SER A 93 -1.90 14.10 -3.59
C SER A 93 -1.04 14.18 -4.86
N ASN A 94 0.29 14.14 -4.73
CA ASN A 94 1.18 14.07 -5.90
C ASN A 94 0.94 12.79 -6.73
N PHE A 95 0.59 11.68 -6.08
CA PHE A 95 0.26 10.43 -6.75
C PHE A 95 -1.08 10.51 -7.52
N VAL A 96 -2.09 11.14 -6.94
CA VAL A 96 -3.37 11.43 -7.63
C VAL A 96 -3.13 12.34 -8.85
N ASP A 97 -2.32 13.38 -8.69
CA ASP A 97 -1.95 14.28 -9.80
C ASP A 97 -1.19 13.55 -10.91
N LEU A 98 -0.29 12.61 -10.55
CA LEU A 98 0.40 11.78 -11.54
C LEU A 98 -0.60 10.93 -12.33
N ARG A 99 -1.52 10.25 -11.64
CA ARG A 99 -2.54 9.43 -12.30
C ARG A 99 -3.41 10.26 -13.24
N LYS A 100 -3.86 11.43 -12.78
CA LYS A 100 -4.63 12.37 -13.60
C LYS A 100 -3.82 12.80 -14.83
N CYS A 101 -2.57 13.21 -14.66
CA CYS A 101 -1.70 13.64 -15.75
C CYS A 101 -1.43 12.52 -16.77
N LEU A 102 -1.22 11.28 -16.31
CA LEU A 102 -1.03 10.12 -17.20
C LEU A 102 -2.33 9.77 -17.95
N ASN A 103 -3.49 9.90 -17.31
CA ASN A 103 -4.77 9.68 -17.95
C ASN A 103 -5.06 10.78 -19.00
N GLU A 104 -4.79 12.05 -18.68
CA GLU A 104 -4.88 13.17 -19.63
C GLU A 104 -3.95 12.96 -20.83
N PHE A 105 -2.71 12.54 -20.59
CA PHE A 105 -1.75 12.20 -21.64
C PHE A 105 -2.26 11.06 -22.53
N LYS A 106 -2.81 10.01 -21.93
CA LYS A 106 -3.37 8.86 -22.67
C LYS A 106 -4.62 9.21 -23.47
N ALA A 107 -5.50 10.04 -22.91
CA ALA A 107 -6.75 10.45 -23.56
C ALA A 107 -6.51 11.19 -24.88
N LYS A 108 -5.37 11.89 -25.03
CA LYS A 108 -4.97 12.53 -26.30
C LYS A 108 -4.82 11.55 -27.47
N PHE A 109 -4.63 10.26 -27.19
CA PHE A 109 -4.37 9.23 -28.19
C PHE A 109 -5.44 8.13 -28.22
N GLU A 110 -6.52 8.27 -27.43
CA GLU A 110 -7.52 7.19 -27.26
C GLU A 110 -8.19 6.80 -28.59
N ALA A 111 -8.48 7.78 -29.44
CA ALA A 111 -9.02 7.58 -30.78
C ALA A 111 -8.04 6.81 -31.70
N ASP A 112 -6.74 7.06 -31.55
CA ASP A 112 -5.68 6.44 -32.36
C ASP A 112 -5.28 5.03 -31.85
N THR A 113 -5.62 4.69 -30.61
CA THR A 113 -5.27 3.41 -29.96
C THR A 113 -6.44 2.44 -29.79
N ALA A 114 -7.50 2.58 -30.59
CA ALA A 114 -8.71 1.75 -30.50
C ALA A 114 -9.31 1.68 -29.07
N GLY A 115 -9.18 2.76 -28.30
CA GLY A 115 -9.73 2.88 -26.94
C GLY A 115 -8.89 2.32 -25.78
N ILE A 116 -7.70 1.75 -26.02
CA ILE A 116 -6.85 1.22 -24.93
C ILE A 116 -5.40 1.75 -25.03
N PRO A 117 -5.16 3.03 -24.71
CA PRO A 117 -3.84 3.65 -24.82
C PRO A 117 -2.84 3.15 -23.76
N THR A 118 -1.77 2.47 -24.22
CA THR A 118 -0.59 2.22 -23.38
C THR A 118 0.40 3.38 -23.45
N ILE A 119 1.20 3.61 -22.40
CA ILE A 119 2.18 4.72 -22.38
C ILE A 119 3.16 4.60 -23.56
N THR A 120 3.62 3.38 -23.84
CA THR A 120 4.54 3.10 -24.94
C THR A 120 3.95 3.47 -26.30
N GLU A 121 2.69 3.13 -26.56
CA GLU A 121 2.02 3.46 -27.82
C GLU A 121 1.78 4.97 -27.96
N CYS A 122 1.31 5.63 -26.89
CA CYS A 122 1.17 7.08 -26.86
C CYS A 122 2.50 7.79 -27.18
N LEU A 123 3.63 7.27 -26.69
CA LEU A 123 4.95 7.84 -26.99
C LEU A 123 5.38 7.62 -28.44
N LYS A 124 5.00 6.50 -29.06
CA LYS A 124 5.22 6.27 -30.50
C LYS A 124 4.39 7.23 -31.35
N LEU A 125 3.12 7.44 -30.98
CA LEU A 125 2.23 8.38 -31.66
C LEU A 125 2.72 9.82 -31.49
N LEU A 126 3.16 10.19 -30.29
CA LEU A 126 3.78 11.48 -30.02
C LEU A 126 5.02 11.70 -30.90
N ALA A 127 5.91 10.69 -31.03
CA ALA A 127 7.08 10.79 -31.88
C ALA A 127 6.69 11.04 -33.35
N LYS A 128 5.70 10.32 -33.85
CA LYS A 128 5.14 10.54 -35.19
C LYS A 128 4.58 11.95 -35.35
N GLN A 129 3.78 12.43 -34.39
CA GLN A 129 3.21 13.78 -34.44
C GLN A 129 4.27 14.88 -34.34
N CYS A 130 5.38 14.64 -33.63
CA CYS A 130 6.50 15.56 -33.58
C CYS A 130 7.24 15.66 -34.92
N GLY A 131 7.14 14.65 -35.80
CA GLY A 131 7.73 14.68 -37.14
C GLY A 131 9.22 14.99 -37.10
N ASN A 132 9.64 16.03 -37.83
CA ASN A 132 11.03 16.49 -37.88
C ASN A 132 11.38 17.53 -36.79
N ALA A 133 10.49 17.73 -35.79
CA ALA A 133 10.75 18.64 -34.70
C ALA A 133 11.91 18.12 -33.84
N ARG A 134 12.90 18.98 -33.59
CA ARG A 134 14.08 18.61 -32.82
C ARG A 134 13.75 18.62 -31.33
N LEU A 135 13.77 17.44 -30.72
CA LEU A 135 13.58 17.24 -29.29
C LEU A 135 14.91 16.88 -28.63
N ILE A 136 15.23 17.50 -27.49
CA ILE A 136 16.43 17.16 -26.71
C ILE A 136 16.01 16.49 -25.42
N GLY A 137 16.38 15.22 -25.25
CA GLY A 137 16.16 14.47 -24.02
C GLY A 137 17.26 14.68 -23.00
N SER A 138 16.92 15.12 -21.79
CA SER A 138 17.80 15.07 -20.62
C SER A 138 17.33 14.00 -19.66
N ARG A 139 18.20 13.00 -19.41
CA ARG A 139 17.93 11.91 -18.48
C ARG A 139 18.63 12.15 -17.16
N THR A 140 17.86 12.13 -16.08
CA THR A 140 18.37 12.12 -14.70
C THR A 140 17.81 10.93 -13.94
N LYS A 141 18.23 10.73 -12.68
CA LYS A 141 17.64 9.71 -11.81
C LYS A 141 16.13 9.92 -11.72
N ASN A 142 15.35 8.90 -12.05
CA ASN A 142 13.87 8.90 -11.98
C ASN A 142 13.16 9.95 -12.86
N CYS A 143 13.80 10.49 -13.90
CA CYS A 143 13.20 11.53 -14.73
C CYS A 143 13.79 11.60 -16.14
N ILE A 144 12.93 11.75 -17.15
CA ILE A 144 13.32 12.11 -18.51
C ILE A 144 12.60 13.41 -18.86
N GLN A 145 13.35 14.47 -19.13
CA GLN A 145 12.79 15.77 -19.53
C GLN A 145 13.09 16.04 -20.99
N ILE A 146 12.06 16.44 -21.72
CA ILE A 146 12.19 16.87 -23.11
C ILE A 146 12.31 18.39 -23.10
N THR A 147 13.40 18.89 -23.68
CA THR A 147 13.61 20.31 -23.96
C THR A 147 13.41 20.54 -25.45
N TYR A 148 12.65 21.57 -25.80
CA TYR A 148 12.31 21.88 -27.19
C TYR A 148 12.04 23.38 -27.34
N ASP A 149 12.24 23.90 -28.55
CA ASP A 149 11.80 25.25 -28.91
C ASP A 149 10.35 25.19 -29.39
N LYS A 150 9.45 25.89 -28.69
CA LYS A 150 8.02 25.94 -29.02
C LYS A 150 7.78 26.37 -30.46
N ARG A 151 8.50 27.38 -30.95
CA ARG A 151 8.34 27.90 -32.32
C ARG A 151 8.77 26.88 -33.36
N TYR A 152 9.88 26.18 -33.10
CA TYR A 152 10.38 25.15 -33.99
C TYR A 152 9.44 23.95 -34.07
N VAL A 153 8.94 23.47 -32.92
CA VAL A 153 7.96 22.37 -32.88
C VAL A 153 6.70 22.75 -33.64
N SER A 154 6.14 23.95 -33.42
CA SER A 154 4.93 24.39 -34.11
C SER A 154 5.06 24.49 -35.63
N GLN A 155 6.28 24.66 -36.15
CA GLN A 155 6.53 24.77 -37.59
C GLN A 155 6.87 23.44 -38.26
N ASN A 156 7.36 22.45 -37.51
CA ASN A 156 7.93 21.21 -38.04
C ASN A 156 7.21 19.94 -37.57
N CYS A 157 6.18 20.07 -36.72
CA CYS A 157 5.35 18.95 -36.32
C CYS A 157 4.40 18.53 -37.46
N GLU A 158 4.08 17.24 -37.51
CA GLU A 158 3.09 16.68 -38.44
C GLU A 158 1.66 16.76 -37.88
N GLY A 159 1.52 16.86 -36.55
CA GLY A 159 0.24 17.03 -35.86
C GLY A 159 -0.19 18.50 -35.71
N GLN A 160 -1.34 18.71 -35.04
CA GLN A 160 -1.78 20.06 -34.66
C GLN A 160 -0.78 20.65 -33.63
N PRO A 161 -0.18 21.82 -33.91
CA PRO A 161 0.86 22.40 -33.05
C PRO A 161 0.48 22.53 -31.57
N GLU A 162 -0.74 22.97 -31.30
CA GLU A 162 -1.25 23.19 -29.94
C GLU A 162 -1.34 21.86 -29.16
N GLU A 163 -1.86 20.82 -29.81
CA GLU A 163 -2.02 19.49 -29.21
C GLU A 163 -0.68 18.82 -28.94
N VAL A 164 0.27 18.94 -29.88
CA VAL A 164 1.63 18.39 -29.72
C VAL A 164 2.35 19.07 -28.56
N LEU A 165 2.28 20.40 -28.48
CA LEU A 165 2.89 21.16 -27.39
C LEU A 165 2.27 20.79 -26.03
N GLU A 166 0.94 20.73 -25.94
CA GLU A 166 0.24 20.32 -24.72
C GLU A 166 0.65 18.90 -24.29
N THR A 167 0.78 17.99 -25.24
CA THR A 167 1.18 16.60 -24.97
C THR A 167 2.62 16.51 -24.47
N LEU A 168 3.53 17.31 -25.04
CA LEU A 168 4.92 17.43 -24.55
C LEU A 168 4.97 18.05 -23.14
N GLU A 169 4.10 19.01 -22.83
CA GLU A 169 3.97 19.58 -21.49
C GLU A 169 3.45 18.55 -20.47
N LEU A 170 2.42 17.77 -20.84
CA LEU A 170 1.90 16.66 -20.03
C LEU A 170 2.97 15.59 -19.77
N TYR A 171 3.75 15.22 -20.79
CA TYR A 171 4.88 14.31 -20.63
C TYR A 171 5.89 14.81 -19.60
N ASN A 172 6.30 16.08 -19.71
CA ASN A 172 7.26 16.69 -18.81
C ASN A 172 6.71 16.82 -17.37
N LYS A 173 5.42 17.15 -17.23
CA LYS A 173 4.72 17.22 -15.95
C LYS A 173 4.66 15.85 -15.27
N ALA A 174 4.28 14.80 -16.00
CA ALA A 174 4.27 13.43 -15.49
C ALA A 174 5.67 12.98 -15.03
N ASN A 175 6.72 13.27 -15.81
CA ASN A 175 8.10 12.95 -15.42
C ASN A 175 8.58 13.69 -14.17
N LYS A 176 8.18 14.97 -13.99
CA LYS A 176 8.48 15.72 -12.76
C LYS A 176 7.77 15.12 -11.54
N LEU A 177 6.52 14.70 -11.69
CA LEU A 177 5.75 14.04 -10.63
C LEU A 177 6.33 12.67 -10.26
N ILE A 178 6.69 11.86 -11.25
CA ILE A 178 7.39 10.58 -11.05
C ILE A 178 8.66 10.77 -10.24
N LYS A 179 9.51 11.74 -10.64
CA LYS A 179 10.75 12.05 -9.92
C LYS A 179 10.47 12.39 -8.47
N ASN A 180 9.54 13.33 -8.23
CA ASN A 180 9.17 13.79 -6.89
C ASN A 180 8.67 12.62 -6.01
N LEU A 181 7.83 11.74 -6.56
CA LEU A 181 7.30 10.57 -5.86
C LEU A 181 8.40 9.54 -5.54
N LEU A 182 9.22 9.15 -6.52
CA LEU A 182 10.27 8.14 -6.32
C LEU A 182 11.40 8.63 -5.40
N ASP A 183 11.68 9.93 -5.39
CA ASP A 183 12.69 10.51 -4.51
C ASP A 183 12.17 10.68 -3.06
N LYS A 184 10.89 11.04 -2.87
CA LYS A 184 10.30 11.28 -1.55
C LYS A 184 9.73 10.04 -0.87
N ALA A 185 9.18 9.08 -1.62
CA ALA A 185 8.51 7.90 -1.05
C ALA A 185 9.40 7.14 -0.04
N PRO A 186 10.69 6.87 -0.31
CA PRO A 186 11.56 6.21 0.67
C PRO A 186 11.77 7.03 1.95
N GLN A 187 11.87 8.36 1.83
CA GLN A 187 12.07 9.26 2.96
C GLN A 187 10.83 9.31 3.86
N VAL A 188 9.65 9.45 3.26
CA VAL A 188 8.38 9.45 4.01
C VAL A 188 8.15 8.10 4.68
N LYS A 189 8.43 6.98 3.99
CA LYS A 189 8.33 5.64 4.57
C LYS A 189 9.25 5.49 5.78
N SER A 190 10.53 5.83 5.64
CA SER A 190 11.50 5.74 6.74
C SER A 190 11.10 6.61 7.93
N SER A 191 10.65 7.84 7.71
CA SER A 191 10.20 8.74 8.77
C SER A 191 9.03 8.13 9.56
N ILE A 192 8.03 7.57 8.86
CA ILE A 192 6.86 6.95 9.51
C ILE A 192 7.26 5.68 10.24
N THR A 193 8.13 4.84 9.66
CA THR A 193 8.62 3.63 10.33
C THR A 193 9.33 3.95 11.65
N LEU A 194 10.13 5.01 11.71
CA LEU A 194 10.77 5.44 12.97
C LEU A 194 9.75 5.81 14.06
N VAL A 195 8.66 6.47 13.69
CA VAL A 195 7.57 6.78 14.66
C VAL A 195 6.87 5.51 15.13
N LEU A 196 6.69 4.53 14.25
CA LEU A 196 6.09 3.23 14.60
C LEU A 196 7.00 2.41 15.52
N GLU A 197 8.32 2.48 15.35
CA GLU A 197 9.29 1.82 16.25
C GLU A 197 9.21 2.38 17.68
N GLU A 198 8.91 3.68 17.83
CA GLU A 198 8.74 4.32 19.13
C GLU A 198 7.32 4.19 19.71
N GLU A 199 6.41 3.41 19.10
CA GLU A 199 5.00 3.34 19.48
C GLU A 199 4.78 3.07 20.99
N HIS A 200 5.46 2.06 21.55
CA HIS A 200 5.31 1.72 22.96
C HIS A 200 5.80 2.82 23.91
N LYS A 201 6.85 3.54 23.52
CA LYS A 201 7.41 4.66 24.27
C LYS A 201 6.43 5.84 24.26
N LEU A 202 5.92 6.20 23.08
CA LEU A 202 4.97 7.30 22.92
C LEU A 202 3.64 7.02 23.62
N LYS A 203 3.14 5.78 23.60
CA LYS A 203 1.94 5.38 24.39
C LYS A 203 2.16 5.54 25.89
N ARG A 204 3.34 5.19 26.41
CA ARG A 204 3.68 5.40 27.83
C ARG A 204 3.77 6.88 28.19
N GLU A 205 4.25 7.74 27.29
CA GLU A 205 4.28 9.19 27.51
C GLU A 205 2.87 9.77 27.68
N VAL A 206 1.90 9.29 26.90
CA VAL A 206 0.49 9.69 27.06
C VAL A 206 -0.06 9.28 28.43
N THR A 207 0.24 8.07 28.89
CA THR A 207 -0.16 7.63 30.25
C THR A 207 0.52 8.45 31.34
N LYS A 208 1.78 8.85 31.16
CA LYS A 208 2.51 9.69 32.12
C LYS A 208 2.02 11.13 32.16
N ALA A 209 1.49 11.64 31.05
CA ALA A 209 0.97 13.00 30.95
C ALA A 209 -0.34 13.20 31.74
N ASP A 210 -1.00 12.12 32.15
CA ASP A 210 -2.18 12.14 33.01
C ASP A 210 -1.98 11.24 34.26
N PRO A 211 -1.08 11.63 35.18
CA PRO A 211 -0.75 10.81 36.35
C PRO A 211 -1.93 10.66 37.33
N ASP A 212 -2.85 11.63 37.33
CA ASP A 212 -4.04 11.65 38.18
C ASP A 212 -5.25 10.95 37.53
N GLY A 213 -5.15 10.53 36.26
CA GLY A 213 -6.23 9.90 35.50
C GLY A 213 -7.42 10.82 35.18
N LYS A 214 -7.23 12.14 35.21
CA LYS A 214 -8.29 13.15 35.02
C LYS A 214 -8.83 13.19 33.60
N LEU A 215 -8.01 12.86 32.61
CA LEU A 215 -8.37 12.80 31.20
C LEU A 215 -8.94 11.43 30.80
N GLY A 216 -8.81 10.43 31.69
CA GLY A 216 -9.33 9.09 31.47
C GLY A 216 -8.64 8.34 30.31
N PRO A 217 -9.27 7.30 29.75
CA PRO A 217 -8.65 6.45 28.74
C PRO A 217 -8.62 7.07 27.33
N GLU A 218 -9.33 8.18 27.11
CA GLU A 218 -9.58 8.72 25.77
C GLU A 218 -8.31 9.14 25.02
N PRO A 219 -7.34 9.85 25.63
CA PRO A 219 -6.10 10.21 24.93
C PRO A 219 -5.30 8.99 24.46
N LEU A 220 -5.25 7.93 25.25
CA LEU A 220 -4.56 6.68 24.90
C LEU A 220 -5.28 5.93 23.76
N LYS A 221 -6.62 5.97 23.77
CA LYS A 221 -7.45 5.41 22.70
C LYS A 221 -7.23 6.14 21.37
N LEU A 222 -7.25 7.48 21.37
CA LEU A 222 -6.97 8.29 20.17
C LEU A 222 -5.56 8.04 19.64
N THR A 223 -4.57 7.97 20.55
CA THR A 223 -3.19 7.62 20.22
C THR A 223 -3.11 6.26 19.52
N SER A 224 -3.79 5.25 20.08
CA SER A 224 -3.81 3.91 19.51
C SER A 224 -4.49 3.85 18.14
N GLN A 225 -5.58 4.61 17.95
CA GLN A 225 -6.24 4.73 16.65
C GLN A 225 -5.34 5.38 15.59
N ASN A 226 -4.56 6.41 15.98
CA ASN A 226 -3.59 7.02 15.09
C ASN A 226 -2.49 6.05 14.69
N PHE A 227 -1.95 5.25 15.63
CA PHE A 227 -0.97 4.21 15.30
C PHE A 227 -1.55 3.14 14.36
N ILE A 228 -2.79 2.69 14.56
CA ILE A 228 -3.46 1.76 13.64
C ILE A 228 -3.51 2.34 12.21
N LYS A 229 -3.77 3.64 12.06
CA LYS A 229 -3.75 4.32 10.75
C LYS A 229 -2.33 4.42 10.20
N LEU A 230 -1.34 4.82 11.02
CA LEU A 230 0.05 4.92 10.61
C LEU A 230 0.63 3.58 10.15
N HIS A 231 0.27 2.46 10.79
CA HIS A 231 0.71 1.10 10.42
C HIS A 231 0.33 0.71 8.99
N LYS A 232 -0.73 1.28 8.43
CA LYS A 232 -1.15 1.02 7.04
C LYS A 232 -0.33 1.78 6.01
N ILE A 233 0.25 2.91 6.41
CA ILE A 233 0.91 3.83 5.47
C ILE A 233 2.13 3.24 4.76
N PRO A 234 3.06 2.51 5.42
CA PRO A 234 4.21 1.93 4.72
C PRO A 234 3.81 1.07 3.51
N THR A 235 2.75 0.26 3.66
CA THR A 235 2.19 -0.54 2.57
C THR A 235 1.58 0.33 1.46
N SER A 236 0.84 1.38 1.83
CA SER A 236 0.31 2.36 0.87
C SER A 236 1.42 3.05 0.07
N ILE A 237 2.52 3.41 0.73
CA ILE A 237 3.70 4.01 0.08
C ILE A 237 4.36 3.01 -0.86
N ASP A 238 4.45 1.73 -0.49
CA ASP A 238 4.98 0.68 -1.37
C ASP A 238 4.13 0.52 -2.63
N THR A 239 2.80 0.55 -2.51
CA THR A 239 1.89 0.54 -3.66
C THR A 239 2.12 1.74 -4.58
N ILE A 240 2.20 2.96 -4.01
CA ILE A 240 2.50 4.20 -4.77
C ILE A 240 3.85 4.08 -5.49
N ASN A 241 4.89 3.63 -4.78
CA ASN A 241 6.24 3.50 -5.32
C ASN A 241 6.32 2.45 -6.42
N ASN A 242 5.66 1.30 -6.25
CA ASN A 242 5.62 0.22 -7.24
C ASN A 242 4.88 0.65 -8.52
N TYR A 243 3.72 1.29 -8.37
CA TYR A 243 2.98 1.83 -9.51
C TYR A 243 3.81 2.88 -10.27
N THR A 244 4.38 3.85 -9.54
CA THR A 244 5.17 4.94 -10.12
C THR A 244 6.42 4.40 -10.81
N SER A 245 7.08 3.40 -10.22
CA SER A 245 8.25 2.72 -10.81
C SER A 245 7.89 1.97 -12.09
N LYS A 246 6.73 1.31 -12.13
CA LYS A 246 6.23 0.64 -13.34
C LYS A 246 5.96 1.65 -14.45
N ALA A 247 5.24 2.74 -14.14
CA ALA A 247 4.98 3.81 -15.09
C ALA A 247 6.28 4.44 -15.62
N PHE A 248 7.27 4.66 -14.75
CA PHE A 248 8.57 5.17 -15.18
C PHE A 248 9.30 4.21 -16.11
N LYS A 249 9.26 2.90 -15.86
CA LYS A 249 9.86 1.89 -16.77
C LYS A 249 9.19 1.91 -18.14
N GLU A 250 7.86 2.04 -18.20
CA GLU A 250 7.12 2.19 -19.46
C GLU A 250 7.54 3.47 -20.20
N ILE A 251 7.63 4.61 -19.49
CA ILE A 251 8.12 5.87 -20.07
C ILE A 251 9.54 5.71 -20.60
N VAL A 252 10.47 5.14 -19.84
CA VAL A 252 11.87 4.93 -20.26
C VAL A 252 11.94 4.06 -21.51
N SER A 253 11.12 3.01 -21.59
CA SER A 253 11.09 2.13 -22.76
C SER A 253 10.49 2.84 -23.98
N GLY A 254 9.37 3.55 -23.80
CA GLY A 254 8.68 4.21 -24.90
C GLY A 254 9.38 5.49 -25.36
N SER A 255 10.08 6.21 -24.49
CA SER A 255 10.71 7.48 -24.83
C SER A 255 11.95 7.33 -25.69
N LYS A 256 12.50 6.11 -25.85
CA LYS A 256 13.64 5.87 -26.74
C LYS A 256 13.36 6.36 -28.15
N ILE A 257 12.15 6.10 -28.66
CA ILE A 257 11.72 6.50 -29.99
C ILE A 257 11.69 8.03 -30.20
N LEU A 258 11.58 8.81 -29.13
CA LEU A 258 11.59 10.29 -29.20
C LEU A 258 13.01 10.85 -29.38
N PHE A 259 14.03 10.03 -29.19
CA PHE A 259 15.43 10.44 -29.23
C PHE A 259 16.28 9.57 -30.18
N GLU A 260 15.70 8.55 -30.82
CA GLU A 260 16.42 7.57 -31.64
C GLU A 260 16.77 8.05 -33.07
N ASP A 261 16.36 9.26 -33.48
CA ASP A 261 16.71 9.86 -34.78
C ASP A 261 17.40 11.25 -34.66
N THR A 262 18.29 11.40 -33.67
CA THR A 262 19.27 12.52 -33.65
C THR A 262 20.70 12.02 -33.80
#